data_AF-A0A6G0R905-F1
#
_entry.id   AF-A0A6G0R905-F1
#
_cell.length_a   1.000
_cell.length_b   1.000
_cell.length_c   1.000
_cell.angle_alpha   90.00
_cell.angle_beta   90.00
_cell.angle_gamma   90.00
#
_symmetry.space_group_name_H-M   'P 1'
#
loop_
_entity.id
_entity.type
_entity.pdbx_description
1 polymer ?
#
loop_
_entity_poly.entity_id
_entity_poly.type
_entity_poly.pdbx_seq_one_letter_code
_entity_poly.pdbx_strand_id
1 'polypeptide(L)'
;MTLQSVTVYVADGSCHANLDDGTSFIVNLNADGSGTIALYLDSYCSQPGESEEVTKQMVTHYTCAQDFSGCVDGSCSKSYFIGGFGGPPAKGIMTAVSVYSDASCSSPATTMKFSRELSCTPQLNPLEPECGNLNGVYSSSDCEVYTVDGWDSSGLIQQAFGGHTHLTVQEFDTSFGECAGTDALIQATVYLLDEECHPNRDSTASTKLTFGRSLTITTYDDPFCSVQSSER
;
A
#
# COMPACT_ATOMS: atom_id res chain seq x y z
N MET A 1 24.02 17.20 6.81
CA MET A 1 22.99 17.25 7.87
C MET A 1 22.86 15.83 8.40
N THR A 2 23.16 15.61 9.68
CA THR A 2 23.12 14.28 10.31
C THR A 2 21.86 14.18 11.17
N LEU A 3 21.13 13.07 11.03
CA LEU A 3 19.97 12.76 11.86
C LEU A 3 20.40 12.72 13.34
N GLN A 4 19.84 13.59 14.18
CA GLN A 4 20.27 13.74 15.58
C GLN A 4 19.52 12.78 16.52
N SER A 5 18.23 12.55 16.29
CA SER A 5 17.42 11.62 17.06
C SER A 5 16.20 11.16 16.27
N VAL A 6 15.69 9.98 16.62
CA VAL A 6 14.40 9.45 16.17
C VAL A 6 13.66 9.03 17.43
N THR A 7 12.44 9.55 17.60
CA THR A 7 11.56 9.15 18.69
C THR A 7 10.29 8.57 18.08
N VAL A 8 9.87 7.40 18.56
CA VAL A 8 8.70 6.68 18.06
C VAL A 8 7.62 6.72 19.13
N TYR A 9 6.40 7.05 18.71
CA TYR A 9 5.23 7.10 19.57
C TYR A 9 4.10 6.28 18.96
N VAL A 10 3.26 5.70 19.82
CA VAL A 10 2.06 5.00 19.37
C VAL A 10 0.97 6.03 19.10
N ALA A 11 0.40 6.00 17.89
CA ALA A 11 -0.74 6.84 17.52
C ALA A 11 -2.06 6.20 18.01
N ASP A 12 -2.22 6.08 19.33
CA ASP A 12 -3.35 5.41 19.99
C ASP A 12 -4.43 6.39 20.49
N GLY A 13 -4.25 7.69 20.26
CA GLY A 13 -5.11 8.72 20.81
C GLY A 13 -4.95 8.92 22.33
N SER A 14 -3.97 8.28 22.96
CA SER A 14 -3.63 8.51 24.36
C SER A 14 -2.74 9.74 24.53
N CYS A 15 -2.67 10.24 25.76
CA CYS A 15 -1.75 11.31 26.13
C CYS A 15 -0.33 10.76 26.35
N HIS A 16 0.65 11.33 25.66
CA HIS A 16 2.07 11.01 25.79
C HIS A 16 2.81 12.22 26.35
N ALA A 17 3.53 12.06 27.46
CA ALA A 17 4.39 13.11 28.00
C ALA A 17 5.70 13.21 27.18
N ASN A 18 6.17 14.43 26.95
CA ASN A 18 7.48 14.67 26.36
C ASN A 18 8.59 14.38 27.37
N LEU A 19 9.81 14.17 26.85
CA LEU A 19 11.02 13.92 27.67
C LEU A 19 11.45 15.14 28.50
N ASP A 20 10.86 16.31 28.25
CA ASP A 20 11.10 17.54 29.02
C ASP A 20 10.29 17.61 30.32
N ASP A 21 9.41 16.62 30.58
CA ASP A 21 8.47 16.52 31.70
C ASP A 21 7.51 17.73 31.83
N GLY A 22 7.53 18.65 30.86
CA GLY A 22 6.79 19.92 30.90
C GLY A 22 5.65 19.99 29.90
N THR A 23 5.72 19.21 28.83
CA THR A 23 4.73 19.21 27.76
C THR A 23 4.23 17.80 27.43
N SER A 24 3.13 17.70 26.71
CA SER A 24 2.57 16.43 26.26
C SER A 24 1.90 16.58 24.91
N PHE A 25 1.56 15.46 24.29
CA PHE A 25 0.88 15.43 23.01
C PHE A 25 -0.03 14.21 22.85
N ILE A 26 -1.01 14.33 21.98
CA ILE A 26 -1.88 13.25 21.53
C ILE A 26 -1.69 13.09 20.04
N VAL A 27 -1.44 11.85 19.59
CA VAL A 27 -1.40 11.51 18.16
C VAL A 27 -2.59 10.63 17.84
N ASN A 28 -3.42 11.09 16.91
CA ASN A 28 -4.50 10.29 16.35
C ASN A 28 -4.18 9.94 14.90
N LEU A 29 -4.54 8.73 14.51
CA LEU A 29 -4.51 8.28 13.12
C LEU A 29 -5.93 7.92 12.69
N ASN A 30 -6.37 8.51 11.59
CA ASN A 30 -7.64 8.23 10.95
C ASN A 30 -7.51 6.98 10.05
N ALA A 31 -8.64 6.34 9.76
CA ALA A 31 -8.70 5.16 8.90
C ALA A 31 -8.23 5.42 7.45
N ASP A 32 -8.23 6.67 7.01
CA ASP A 32 -7.77 7.10 5.68
C ASP A 32 -6.25 7.34 5.60
N GLY A 33 -5.52 7.19 6.70
CA GLY A 33 -4.08 7.41 6.80
C GLY A 33 -3.67 8.87 7.04
N SER A 34 -4.63 9.78 7.22
CA SER A 34 -4.38 11.11 7.80
C SER A 34 -4.32 11.03 9.32
N GLY A 35 -3.79 12.06 9.98
CA GLY A 35 -3.74 12.09 11.44
C GLY A 35 -3.62 13.50 11.99
N THR A 36 -3.69 13.60 13.31
CA THR A 36 -3.55 14.85 14.04
C THR A 36 -2.50 14.70 15.12
N ILE A 37 -1.64 15.70 15.27
CA ILE A 37 -0.74 15.83 16.42
C ILE A 37 -1.22 17.04 17.22
N ALA A 38 -1.85 16.79 18.36
CA ALA A 38 -2.27 17.84 19.29
C ALA A 38 -1.21 18.00 20.38
N LEU A 39 -0.63 19.19 20.49
CA LEU A 39 0.37 19.54 21.51
C LEU A 39 -0.32 20.21 22.70
N TYR A 40 0.23 20.00 23.88
CA TYR A 40 -0.27 20.53 25.14
C TYR A 40 0.85 21.16 25.96
N LEU A 41 0.49 22.23 26.68
CA LEU A 41 1.42 23.05 27.46
C LEU A 41 1.68 22.50 28.87
N ASP A 42 1.07 21.36 29.19
CA ASP A 42 1.30 20.59 30.42
C ASP A 42 1.62 19.13 30.07
N SER A 43 1.99 18.33 31.07
CA SER A 43 2.36 16.91 30.91
C SER A 43 1.17 15.94 30.96
N TYR A 44 -0.08 16.43 31.02
CA TYR A 44 -1.30 15.65 31.24
C TYR A 44 -2.39 15.91 30.19
N CYS A 45 -2.02 16.49 29.05
CA CYS A 45 -2.93 16.82 27.95
C CYS A 45 -4.19 17.60 28.37
N SER A 46 -4.07 18.50 29.35
CA SER A 46 -5.20 19.25 29.91
C SER A 46 -5.31 20.68 29.39
N GLN A 47 -4.17 21.31 29.11
CA GLN A 47 -4.02 22.68 28.63
C GLN A 47 -3.69 22.67 27.13
N PRO A 48 -4.68 22.93 26.27
CA PRO A 48 -4.50 22.87 24.82
C PRO A 48 -3.41 23.85 24.36
N GLY A 49 -2.50 23.34 23.53
CA GLY A 49 -1.51 24.11 22.81
C GLY A 49 -1.87 24.21 21.33
N GLU A 50 -0.87 23.98 20.47
CA GLU A 50 -1.03 23.95 19.01
C GLU A 50 -1.45 22.56 18.51
N SER A 51 -2.04 22.51 17.32
CA SER A 51 -2.39 21.26 16.65
C SER A 51 -1.86 21.27 15.22
N GLU A 52 -1.20 20.19 14.83
CA GLU A 52 -0.74 19.95 13.46
C GLU A 52 -1.62 18.87 12.81
N GLU A 53 -2.17 19.17 11.63
CA GLU A 53 -2.78 18.17 10.76
C GLU A 53 -1.68 17.48 9.95
N VAL A 54 -1.69 16.15 9.96
CA VAL A 54 -0.77 15.33 9.19
C VAL A 54 -1.55 14.71 8.04
N THR A 55 -1.27 15.15 6.83
CA THR A 55 -1.96 14.62 5.65
C THR A 55 -1.43 13.22 5.32
N LYS A 56 -2.26 12.40 4.67
CA LYS A 56 -1.84 11.10 4.12
C LYS A 56 -0.56 11.21 3.27
N GLN A 57 -0.41 12.32 2.54
CA GLN A 57 0.81 12.61 1.77
C GLN A 57 2.03 12.75 2.67
N MET A 58 1.97 13.52 3.75
CA MET A 58 3.08 13.71 4.69
C MET A 58 3.57 12.41 5.34
N VAL A 59 2.68 11.43 5.51
CA VAL A 59 3.01 10.13 6.12
C VAL A 59 3.51 9.09 5.12
N THR A 60 3.17 9.25 3.85
CA THR A 60 3.55 8.32 2.78
C THR A 60 4.74 8.80 1.96
N HIS A 61 5.13 10.08 2.11
CA HIS A 61 6.24 10.67 1.37
C HIS A 61 7.61 10.22 1.90
N TYR A 62 8.51 9.86 0.99
CA TYR A 62 9.86 9.39 1.32
C TYR A 62 10.85 10.53 1.59
N THR A 63 10.56 11.74 1.09
CA THR A 63 11.31 12.96 1.44
C THR A 63 10.59 13.79 2.47
N CYS A 64 11.32 14.60 3.20
CA CYS A 64 10.74 15.60 4.08
C CYS A 64 9.75 16.49 3.32
N ALA A 65 8.54 16.64 3.86
CA ALA A 65 7.57 17.58 3.31
C ALA A 65 8.06 19.01 3.55
N GLN A 66 8.12 19.82 2.49
CA GLN A 66 8.53 21.23 2.54
C GLN A 66 7.37 22.18 2.87
N ASP A 67 6.13 21.67 2.89
CA ASP A 67 4.89 22.47 2.87
C ASP A 67 4.49 23.13 4.20
N PHE A 68 5.42 23.25 5.17
CA PHE A 68 5.16 24.06 6.35
C PHE A 68 5.40 25.55 6.04
N SER A 69 4.31 26.30 5.89
CA SER A 69 4.32 27.77 5.81
C SER A 69 4.89 28.36 7.11
N GLY A 70 6.20 28.50 7.17
CA GLY A 70 6.94 28.94 8.36
C GLY A 70 8.45 28.65 8.29
N CYS A 71 8.87 27.84 7.33
CA CYS A 71 10.26 27.44 7.19
C CYS A 71 11.02 28.39 6.25
N VAL A 72 11.77 29.32 6.83
CA VAL A 72 12.81 30.08 6.11
C VAL A 72 14.11 29.26 6.18
N ASP A 73 14.81 29.12 5.06
CA ASP A 73 16.16 28.53 4.97
C ASP A 73 16.32 27.04 5.32
N GLY A 74 15.44 26.16 4.81
CA GLY A 74 15.75 24.73 4.67
C GLY A 74 15.96 23.93 5.98
N SER A 75 15.52 24.47 7.12
CA SER A 75 15.86 23.96 8.46
C SER A 75 14.81 23.06 9.12
N CYS A 76 13.64 22.84 8.53
CA CYS A 76 12.53 22.14 9.21
C CYS A 76 11.94 21.04 8.33
N SER A 77 12.80 20.12 7.92
CA SER A 77 12.40 18.98 7.11
C SER A 77 11.94 17.85 8.06
N LYS A 78 10.64 17.79 8.40
CA LYS A 78 10.03 16.67 9.16
C LYS A 78 9.60 15.56 8.19
N SER A 79 9.85 14.30 8.56
CA SER A 79 9.30 13.11 7.89
C SER A 79 8.50 12.31 8.90
N TYR A 80 7.27 11.96 8.55
CA TYR A 80 6.38 11.15 9.38
C TYR A 80 6.35 9.74 8.80
N PHE A 81 6.43 8.73 9.68
CA PHE A 81 6.33 7.33 9.29
C PHE A 81 5.32 6.64 10.21
N ILE A 82 4.41 5.84 9.65
CA ILE A 82 3.56 4.93 10.41
C ILE A 82 4.20 3.54 10.36
N GLY A 83 4.62 3.00 11.50
CA GLY A 83 5.16 1.65 11.60
C GLY A 83 5.36 1.21 13.06
N GLY A 84 5.15 -0.08 13.33
CA GLY A 84 5.32 -0.69 14.66
C GLY A 84 6.36 -1.82 14.66
N PHE A 85 6.72 -2.34 15.83
CA PHE A 85 7.74 -3.40 16.04
C PHE A 85 7.43 -4.78 15.39
N GLY A 86 6.36 -4.90 14.59
CA GLY A 86 5.92 -6.18 14.00
C GLY A 86 5.20 -6.08 12.65
N GLY A 87 5.27 -4.96 11.94
CA GLY A 87 4.72 -4.86 10.59
C GLY A 87 5.38 -3.75 9.78
N PRO A 88 5.82 -3.99 8.53
CA PRO A 88 6.21 -2.89 7.64
C PRO A 88 4.95 -2.13 7.25
N PRO A 89 4.98 -0.78 7.36
CA PRO A 89 5.28 -0.02 6.15
C PRO A 89 6.12 1.26 6.39
N ALA A 90 7.35 1.27 5.87
CA ALA A 90 8.07 2.50 5.54
C ALA A 90 9.02 2.18 4.38
N LYS A 91 8.83 2.84 3.22
CA LYS A 91 9.49 2.67 1.89
C LYS A 91 8.68 1.97 0.79
N GLY A 92 7.42 2.37 0.55
CA GLY A 92 6.71 1.93 -0.66
C GLY A 92 6.59 0.40 -0.83
N ILE A 93 6.69 -0.35 0.27
CA ILE A 93 6.51 -1.80 0.28
C ILE A 93 5.01 -2.04 0.15
N MET A 94 4.63 -2.73 -0.93
CA MET A 94 3.28 -3.16 -1.23
C MET A 94 3.14 -4.65 -0.94
N THR A 95 1.96 -5.06 -0.50
CA THR A 95 1.59 -6.47 -0.47
C THR A 95 1.35 -6.91 -1.92
N ALA A 96 2.16 -7.85 -2.40
CA ALA A 96 1.97 -8.52 -3.67
C ALA A 96 1.19 -9.81 -3.42
N VAL A 97 0.11 -10.03 -4.16
CA VAL A 97 -0.71 -11.24 -4.08
C VAL A 97 -0.88 -11.81 -5.48
N SER A 98 -0.37 -13.01 -5.71
CA SER A 98 -0.58 -13.77 -6.95
C SER A 98 -1.69 -14.79 -6.76
N VAL A 99 -2.59 -14.89 -7.74
CA VAL A 99 -3.63 -15.92 -7.82
C VAL A 99 -3.30 -16.91 -8.92
N TYR A 100 -3.51 -18.19 -8.65
CA TYR A 100 -3.15 -19.30 -9.54
C TYR A 100 -4.36 -20.20 -9.79
N SER A 101 -4.32 -20.91 -10.92
CA SER A 101 -5.35 -21.88 -11.32
C SER A 101 -5.35 -23.15 -10.49
N ASP A 102 -4.23 -23.49 -9.85
CA ASP A 102 -4.06 -24.75 -9.13
C ASP A 102 -3.15 -24.64 -7.89
N ALA A 103 -3.11 -25.75 -7.13
CA ALA A 103 -2.40 -25.87 -5.87
C ALA A 103 -0.87 -25.83 -5.98
N SER A 104 -0.31 -25.86 -7.18
CA SER A 104 1.14 -25.78 -7.37
C SER A 104 1.66 -24.34 -7.23
N CYS A 105 0.78 -23.33 -7.35
CA CYS A 105 1.16 -21.92 -7.46
C CYS A 105 2.31 -21.68 -8.46
N SER A 106 2.32 -22.46 -9.55
CA SER A 106 3.32 -22.37 -10.61
C SER A 106 2.88 -21.41 -11.69
N SER A 107 3.86 -20.82 -12.36
CA SER A 107 3.62 -19.90 -13.47
C SER A 107 2.85 -20.57 -14.64
N PRO A 108 1.92 -19.85 -15.30
CA PRO A 108 1.52 -18.47 -15.05
C PRO A 108 0.47 -18.31 -13.95
N ALA A 109 0.63 -17.29 -13.11
CA ALA A 109 -0.47 -16.74 -12.32
C ALA A 109 -1.55 -16.19 -13.25
N THR A 110 -2.80 -16.26 -12.81
CA THR A 110 -3.95 -15.70 -13.53
C THR A 110 -4.06 -14.19 -13.31
N THR A 111 -3.81 -13.75 -12.09
CA THR A 111 -3.77 -12.35 -11.69
C THR A 111 -2.73 -12.13 -10.60
N MET A 112 -2.20 -10.92 -10.53
CA MET A 112 -1.40 -10.45 -9.41
C MET A 112 -1.84 -9.05 -9.01
N LYS A 113 -1.90 -8.76 -7.73
CA LYS A 113 -2.25 -7.45 -7.19
C LYS A 113 -1.17 -6.96 -6.23
N PHE A 114 -0.69 -5.75 -6.48
CA PHE A 114 0.10 -4.97 -5.53
C PHE A 114 -0.85 -3.98 -4.83
N SER A 115 -0.87 -3.97 -3.50
CA SER A 115 -1.68 -3.01 -2.73
C SER A 115 -0.96 -2.51 -1.49
N ARG A 116 -1.26 -1.27 -1.10
CA ARG A 116 -0.81 -0.70 0.18
C ARG A 116 -1.68 -1.23 1.32
N GLU A 117 -1.40 -2.43 1.81
CA GLU A 117 -1.96 -2.86 3.10
C GLU A 117 -1.11 -2.34 4.24
N LEU A 118 -1.74 -2.00 5.37
CA LEU A 118 -1.05 -1.48 6.57
C LEU A 118 -0.13 -2.52 7.24
N SER A 119 -0.26 -3.79 6.86
CA SER A 119 0.55 -4.89 7.34
C SER A 119 0.84 -5.85 6.18
N CYS A 120 2.12 -6.09 5.94
CA CYS A 120 2.58 -7.13 5.03
C CYS A 120 3.59 -8.03 5.74
N THR A 121 3.39 -9.34 5.69
CA THR A 121 4.34 -10.31 6.26
C THR A 121 5.12 -10.93 5.11
N PRO A 122 6.43 -10.67 4.97
CA PRO A 122 7.21 -11.22 3.89
C PRO A 122 7.33 -12.74 4.04
N GLN A 123 7.41 -13.44 2.92
CA GLN A 123 7.64 -14.88 2.94
C GLN A 123 9.06 -15.18 3.44
N LEU A 124 9.22 -16.36 4.05
CA LEU A 124 10.55 -16.79 4.49
C LEU A 124 11.49 -17.03 3.30
N ASN A 125 10.94 -17.53 2.19
CA ASN A 125 11.67 -17.78 0.95
C ASN A 125 10.84 -17.34 -0.27
N PRO A 126 11.14 -16.19 -0.89
CA PRO A 126 10.41 -15.71 -2.06
C PRO A 126 10.45 -16.67 -3.25
N LEU A 127 11.50 -17.51 -3.37
CA LEU A 127 11.66 -18.46 -4.49
C LEU A 127 10.77 -19.70 -4.37
N GLU A 128 10.21 -19.95 -3.18
CA GLU A 128 9.35 -21.10 -2.90
C GLU A 128 8.04 -20.59 -2.27
N PRO A 129 7.14 -20.03 -3.10
CA PRO A 129 5.95 -19.36 -2.61
C PRO A 129 5.06 -20.34 -1.83
N GLU A 130 4.69 -19.95 -0.60
CA GLU A 130 3.68 -20.66 0.18
C GLU A 130 2.32 -20.49 -0.52
N CYS A 131 1.81 -21.60 -1.04
CA CYS A 131 0.54 -21.64 -1.76
C CYS A 131 -0.62 -21.84 -0.79
N GLY A 132 -1.35 -20.78 -0.49
CA GLY A 132 -2.59 -20.84 0.28
C GLY A 132 -3.77 -21.27 -0.59
N ASN A 133 -4.78 -21.89 0.03
CA ASN A 133 -6.08 -22.13 -0.58
C ASN A 133 -7.17 -21.43 0.22
N LEU A 134 -7.93 -20.55 -0.45
CA LEU A 134 -9.10 -19.91 0.11
C LEU A 134 -10.29 -20.17 -0.81
N ASN A 135 -11.28 -20.93 -0.34
CA ASN A 135 -12.51 -21.23 -1.10
C ASN A 135 -12.24 -21.80 -2.52
N GLY A 136 -11.19 -22.61 -2.68
CA GLY A 136 -10.83 -23.18 -3.99
C GLY A 136 -9.98 -22.27 -4.87
N VAL A 137 -9.66 -21.04 -4.43
CA VAL A 137 -8.72 -20.14 -5.08
C VAL A 137 -7.33 -20.32 -4.46
N TYR A 138 -6.33 -20.52 -5.30
CA TYR A 138 -4.94 -20.71 -4.87
C TYR A 138 -4.20 -19.38 -4.97
N SER A 139 -3.50 -18.98 -3.91
CA SER A 139 -2.80 -17.70 -3.89
C SER A 139 -1.53 -17.74 -3.07
N SER A 140 -0.55 -16.94 -3.46
CA SER A 140 0.65 -16.65 -2.65
C SER A 140 0.78 -15.15 -2.45
N SER A 141 1.37 -14.73 -1.33
CA SER A 141 1.54 -13.32 -0.97
C SER A 141 2.93 -13.02 -0.45
N ASP A 142 3.53 -11.91 -0.88
CA ASP A 142 4.82 -11.43 -0.38
C ASP A 142 4.84 -9.89 -0.28
N CYS A 143 5.91 -9.33 0.25
CA CYS A 143 6.11 -7.89 0.39
C CYS A 143 7.16 -7.39 -0.60
N GLU A 144 6.80 -6.42 -1.43
CA GLU A 144 7.62 -5.99 -2.55
C GLU A 144 7.69 -4.48 -2.68
N VAL A 145 8.83 -3.94 -3.12
CA VAL A 145 8.90 -2.55 -3.56
C VAL A 145 8.52 -2.50 -5.04
N TYR A 146 7.30 -2.02 -5.29
CA TYR A 146 6.76 -1.85 -6.64
C TYR A 146 6.61 -0.36 -6.97
N THR A 147 7.10 0.06 -8.14
CA THR A 147 7.12 1.46 -8.55
C THR A 147 6.28 1.74 -9.80
N VAL A 148 6.00 3.03 -10.04
CA VAL A 148 5.08 3.52 -11.07
C VAL A 148 5.51 3.20 -12.51
N ASP A 149 6.80 2.95 -12.73
CA ASP A 149 7.33 2.47 -14.00
C ASP A 149 7.10 0.97 -14.25
N GLY A 150 6.45 0.29 -13.30
CA GLY A 150 6.17 -1.14 -13.37
C GLY A 150 7.32 -2.00 -12.87
N TRP A 151 8.34 -1.40 -12.26
CA TRP A 151 9.48 -2.11 -11.71
C TRP A 151 9.14 -2.77 -10.37
N ASP A 152 9.37 -4.09 -10.30
CA ASP A 152 9.36 -4.89 -9.08
C ASP A 152 10.79 -5.33 -8.73
N SER A 153 11.29 -4.88 -7.58
CA SER A 153 12.68 -5.08 -7.17
C SER A 153 13.10 -6.55 -6.98
N SER A 154 12.19 -7.43 -6.58
CA SER A 154 12.47 -8.87 -6.39
C SER A 154 12.06 -9.74 -7.59
N GLY A 155 11.49 -9.17 -8.66
CA GLY A 155 11.10 -9.92 -9.84
C GLY A 155 9.91 -10.87 -9.62
N LEU A 156 9.01 -10.56 -8.69
CA LEU A 156 7.79 -11.31 -8.43
C LEU A 156 6.90 -11.44 -9.67
N ILE A 157 6.81 -10.41 -10.52
CA ILE A 157 6.01 -10.47 -11.76
C ILE A 157 6.58 -11.53 -12.68
N GLN A 158 7.92 -11.52 -12.87
CA GLN A 158 8.62 -12.51 -13.68
C GLN A 158 8.47 -13.92 -13.08
N GLN A 159 8.46 -14.05 -11.75
CA GLN A 159 8.26 -15.33 -11.08
C GLN A 159 6.84 -15.87 -11.28
N ALA A 160 5.83 -15.01 -11.11
CA ALA A 160 4.42 -15.39 -11.20
C ALA A 160 3.99 -15.66 -12.65
N PHE A 161 4.29 -14.74 -13.58
CA PHE A 161 3.82 -14.85 -14.97
C PHE A 161 4.84 -15.48 -15.91
N GLY A 162 6.09 -15.68 -15.50
CA GLY A 162 7.09 -16.30 -16.37
C GLY A 162 7.28 -15.49 -17.65
N GLY A 163 7.37 -16.17 -18.79
CA GLY A 163 7.44 -15.54 -20.11
C GLY A 163 6.10 -15.15 -20.72
N HIS A 164 4.99 -15.27 -19.97
CA HIS A 164 3.65 -15.05 -20.50
C HIS A 164 3.31 -13.56 -20.60
N THR A 165 2.59 -13.21 -21.67
CA THR A 165 2.15 -11.84 -21.92
C THR A 165 1.07 -11.45 -20.90
N HIS A 166 1.24 -10.28 -20.29
CA HIS A 166 0.36 -9.78 -19.26
C HIS A 166 0.07 -8.28 -19.46
N LEU A 167 -1.03 -7.81 -18.88
CA LEU A 167 -1.38 -6.40 -18.82
C LEU A 167 -1.25 -5.91 -17.37
N THR A 168 -0.48 -4.84 -17.17
CA THR A 168 -0.40 -4.15 -15.89
C THR A 168 -1.30 -2.91 -15.93
N VAL A 169 -2.23 -2.82 -14.99
CA VAL A 169 -3.09 -1.66 -14.74
C VAL A 169 -2.70 -1.05 -13.40
N GLN A 170 -2.37 0.24 -13.38
CA GLN A 170 -2.04 0.98 -12.18
C GLN A 170 -3.16 1.95 -11.82
N GLU A 171 -3.54 1.97 -10.55
CA GLU A 171 -4.50 2.89 -9.98
C GLU A 171 -3.76 3.89 -9.08
N PHE A 172 -4.11 5.16 -9.25
CA PHE A 172 -3.45 6.28 -8.58
C PHE A 172 -4.43 7.04 -7.70
N ASP A 173 -3.96 7.48 -6.53
CA ASP A 173 -4.67 8.40 -5.66
C ASP A 173 -4.57 9.82 -6.23
N THR A 174 -5.68 10.27 -6.81
CA THR A 174 -5.79 11.61 -7.42
C THR A 174 -5.65 12.77 -6.42
N SER A 175 -5.71 12.51 -5.10
CA SER A 175 -5.50 13.56 -4.09
C SER A 175 -4.05 14.07 -4.05
N PHE A 176 -3.09 13.33 -4.62
CA PHE A 176 -1.69 13.75 -4.74
C PHE A 176 -1.43 14.73 -5.91
N GLY A 177 -2.47 15.13 -6.66
CA GLY A 177 -2.41 16.16 -7.69
C GLY A 177 -1.76 15.73 -9.02
N GLU A 178 -0.77 14.84 -8.99
CA GLU A 178 -0.09 14.30 -10.17
C GLU A 178 -0.13 12.76 -10.20
N CYS A 179 -0.67 12.18 -11.28
CA CYS A 179 -0.71 10.72 -11.51
C CYS A 179 0.67 10.10 -11.85
N ALA A 180 1.77 10.69 -11.38
CA ALA A 180 3.13 10.32 -11.75
C ALA A 180 4.10 10.19 -10.56
N GLY A 181 3.69 10.58 -9.35
CA GLY A 181 4.50 10.35 -8.16
C GLY A 181 4.47 8.88 -7.74
N THR A 182 5.63 8.31 -7.37
CA THR A 182 5.70 6.97 -6.74
C THR A 182 4.75 6.83 -5.56
N ASP A 183 4.46 7.95 -4.90
CA ASP A 183 3.64 8.01 -3.70
C ASP A 183 2.13 8.01 -4.01
N ALA A 184 1.73 8.33 -5.25
CA ALA A 184 0.34 8.31 -5.70
C ALA A 184 -0.15 6.90 -6.08
N LEU A 185 0.74 5.94 -6.35
CA LEU A 185 0.34 4.58 -6.73
C LEU A 185 -0.31 3.84 -5.55
N ILE A 186 -1.61 3.57 -5.63
CA ILE A 186 -2.34 2.86 -4.56
C ILE A 186 -2.40 1.36 -4.79
N GLN A 187 -2.54 0.97 -6.05
CA GLN A 187 -2.74 -0.40 -6.45
C GLN A 187 -2.17 -0.59 -7.85
N ALA A 188 -1.58 -1.76 -8.09
CA ALA A 188 -1.33 -2.24 -9.44
C ALA A 188 -1.92 -3.64 -9.57
N THR A 189 -2.50 -3.95 -10.71
CA THR A 189 -3.06 -5.27 -11.00
C THR A 189 -2.52 -5.75 -12.33
N VAL A 190 -1.90 -6.92 -12.31
CA VAL A 190 -1.33 -7.59 -13.46
C VAL A 190 -2.28 -8.72 -13.84
N TYR A 191 -2.73 -8.73 -15.09
CA TYR A 191 -3.68 -9.69 -15.63
C TYR A 191 -2.98 -10.57 -16.66
N LEU A 192 -3.19 -11.89 -16.57
CA LEU A 192 -2.86 -12.80 -17.65
C LEU A 192 -3.74 -12.50 -18.87
N LEU A 193 -3.14 -12.49 -20.06
CA LEU A 193 -3.84 -12.23 -21.31
C LEU A 193 -4.26 -13.53 -21.99
N ASP A 194 -5.36 -14.14 -21.53
CA ASP A 194 -5.84 -15.45 -21.97
C ASP A 194 -7.33 -15.54 -22.34
N GLU A 195 -8.08 -14.44 -22.19
CA GLU A 195 -9.55 -14.40 -22.36
C GLU A 195 -10.37 -15.33 -21.44
N GLU A 196 -9.76 -15.83 -20.37
CA GLU A 196 -10.43 -16.66 -19.39
C GLU A 196 -11.03 -15.84 -18.24
N CYS A 197 -11.94 -16.46 -17.50
CA CYS A 197 -12.55 -15.87 -16.31
C CYS A 197 -11.68 -16.20 -15.09
N HIS A 198 -11.22 -15.17 -14.39
CA HIS A 198 -10.34 -15.34 -13.23
C HIS A 198 -10.98 -14.80 -11.96
N PRO A 199 -11.24 -15.64 -10.94
CA PRO A 199 -11.75 -15.18 -9.65
C PRO A 199 -10.68 -14.37 -8.91
N ASN A 200 -11.13 -13.41 -8.10
CA ASN A 200 -10.27 -12.75 -7.14
C ASN A 200 -9.87 -13.73 -6.02
N ARG A 201 -8.84 -13.37 -5.24
CA ARG A 201 -8.35 -14.16 -4.10
C ARG A 201 -9.46 -14.63 -3.16
N ASP A 202 -10.43 -13.76 -2.89
CA ASP A 202 -11.49 -14.02 -1.91
C ASP A 202 -12.63 -14.89 -2.47
N SER A 203 -12.61 -15.21 -3.76
CA SER A 203 -13.68 -15.94 -4.47
C SER A 203 -15.05 -15.24 -4.38
N THR A 204 -15.04 -13.91 -4.35
CA THR A 204 -16.22 -13.05 -4.24
C THR A 204 -16.51 -12.27 -5.52
N ALA A 205 -15.51 -12.08 -6.36
CA ALA A 205 -15.59 -11.34 -7.61
C ALA A 205 -14.70 -12.02 -8.66
N SER A 206 -14.84 -11.63 -9.92
CA SER A 206 -13.97 -12.13 -10.99
C SER A 206 -13.69 -11.05 -12.02
N THR A 207 -12.67 -11.29 -12.84
CA THR A 207 -12.29 -10.44 -13.96
C THR A 207 -12.10 -11.28 -15.21
N LYS A 208 -12.54 -10.74 -16.34
CA LYS A 208 -12.31 -11.31 -17.67
C LYS A 208 -11.80 -10.23 -18.60
N LEU A 209 -10.74 -10.54 -19.35
CA LEU A 209 -10.22 -9.69 -20.41
C LEU A 209 -10.75 -10.22 -21.74
N THR A 210 -11.14 -9.34 -22.67
CA THR A 210 -11.59 -9.76 -24.00
C THR A 210 -10.85 -8.96 -25.07
N PHE A 211 -10.36 -9.66 -26.11
CA PHE A 211 -9.67 -9.02 -27.21
C PHE A 211 -10.59 -8.85 -28.42
N GLY A 212 -10.72 -7.61 -28.88
CA GLY A 212 -11.37 -7.28 -30.14
C GLY A 212 -10.56 -6.26 -30.93
N ARG A 213 -11.21 -5.19 -31.39
CA ARG A 213 -10.50 -3.99 -31.90
C ARG A 213 -9.85 -3.18 -30.77
N SER A 214 -10.29 -3.41 -29.54
CA SER A 214 -9.79 -2.86 -28.30
C SER A 214 -9.64 -4.00 -27.29
N LEU A 215 -8.86 -3.76 -26.25
CA LEU A 215 -8.86 -4.57 -25.04
C LEU A 215 -9.99 -4.07 -24.14
N THR A 216 -10.80 -4.99 -23.62
CA THR A 216 -11.87 -4.69 -22.67
C THR A 216 -11.64 -5.48 -21.39
N ILE A 217 -11.73 -4.81 -20.25
CA ILE A 217 -11.64 -5.41 -18.91
C ILE A 217 -13.04 -5.39 -18.30
N THR A 218 -13.60 -6.57 -18.06
CA THR A 218 -14.91 -6.71 -17.43
C THR A 218 -14.74 -7.26 -16.02
N THR A 219 -15.31 -6.58 -15.03
CA THR A 219 -15.36 -7.05 -13.63
C THR A 219 -16.76 -7.58 -13.30
N TYR A 220 -16.82 -8.56 -12.41
CA TYR A 220 -18.04 -9.24 -12.03
C TYR A 220 -18.16 -9.35 -10.51
N ASP A 221 -19.38 -9.24 -9.97
CA ASP A 221 -19.68 -9.34 -8.54
C ASP A 221 -19.86 -10.80 -8.06
N ASP A 222 -19.37 -11.75 -8.85
CA ASP A 222 -19.34 -13.17 -8.57
C ASP A 222 -18.04 -13.80 -9.09
N PRO A 223 -17.62 -14.97 -8.60
CA PRO A 223 -16.36 -15.59 -9.00
C PRO A 223 -16.42 -16.32 -10.37
N PHE A 224 -17.58 -16.37 -11.04
CA PHE A 224 -17.80 -17.17 -12.25
C PHE A 224 -18.07 -16.34 -13.51
N CYS A 225 -17.81 -15.03 -13.47
CA CYS A 225 -18.09 -14.09 -14.55
C CYS A 225 -19.53 -14.14 -15.07
N SER A 226 -20.51 -14.23 -14.17
CA SER A 226 -21.94 -14.35 -14.52
C SER A 226 -22.77 -13.10 -14.25
N VAL A 227 -22.34 -12.28 -13.27
CA VAL A 227 -23.00 -11.06 -12.80
C VAL A 227 -22.06 -9.88 -13.04
N GLN A 228 -22.20 -9.25 -14.20
CA GLN A 228 -21.35 -8.13 -14.60
C GLN A 228 -21.53 -6.92 -13.65
N SER A 229 -20.41 -6.39 -13.18
CA SER A 229 -20.33 -5.26 -12.27
C SER A 229 -19.94 -3.98 -13.01
N SER A 230 -18.84 -4.04 -13.77
CA SER A 230 -18.36 -2.91 -14.57
C SER A 230 -17.57 -3.35 -15.80
N GLU A 231 -17.35 -2.42 -16.72
CA GLU A 231 -16.58 -2.63 -17.95
C GLU A 231 -15.74 -1.38 -18.23
N ARG A 232 -14.47 -1.59 -18.62
CA ARG A 232 -13.51 -0.54 -18.94
C ARG A 232 -12.72 -0.87 -20.19
#